data_AF-W2J2V5-F1
#
_entry.id   AF-W2J2V5-F1
#
_cell.length_a   1.000
_cell.length_b   1.000
_cell.length_c   1.000
_cell.angle_alpha   90.00
_cell.angle_beta   90.00
_cell.angle_gamma   90.00
#
_symmetry.space_group_name_H-M   'P 1'
#
loop_
_entity.id
_entity.type
_entity.pdbx_description
1 polymer ?
#
loop_
_entity_poly.entity_id
_entity_poly.type
_entity_poly.pdbx_seq_one_letter_code
_entity_poly.pdbx_strand_id
1 'polypeptide(L)'
;MFNSKVFALSAAAVAMAAGSSSAFQIGSQGRVMWKNNCDYLGSDLYSVPGIPDVCGDICADDSKCTHWSWTYFNGGTCWLKNGKTATTSTYWGGGCGYVIDRFTRSKSDSANQNAEQNADQNADQNAEQNADQNADQNADQNADQASQTGQASQASGSTSYDNGLTSAETSEMLASINSYRAQYGLAALTIDARLVAAAYVHSKDQAAQCTMAHEGSDGSDPWDRMEDQGYEWTVAAENVAAGQTSVEAVMTSWWNSAGHRANILKDDVTNVGFALASNSACSEYATYWTQDFGAQ
;
A
#
# COMPACT_ATOMS: atom_id res chain seq x y z
N MET A 1 62.07 7.42 25.00
CA MET A 1 60.74 7.90 25.42
C MET A 1 59.92 8.08 24.16
N PHE A 2 58.89 7.27 23.95
CA PHE A 2 57.57 7.62 23.41
C PHE A 2 56.79 6.30 23.27
N ASN A 3 55.71 6.22 24.03
CA ASN A 3 54.94 5.02 24.34
C ASN A 3 53.58 5.21 23.66
N SER A 4 53.28 4.48 22.59
CA SER A 4 51.97 4.53 21.95
C SER A 4 51.17 3.28 22.30
N LYS A 5 50.30 3.45 23.30
CA LYS A 5 49.28 2.48 23.68
C LYS A 5 48.23 2.41 22.57
N VAL A 6 48.06 1.23 21.98
CA VAL A 6 46.93 0.90 21.11
C VAL A 6 45.72 0.64 22.01
N PHE A 7 44.72 1.51 21.96
CA PHE A 7 43.40 1.25 22.56
C PHE A 7 42.55 0.52 21.52
N ALA A 8 42.28 -0.76 21.77
CA ALA A 8 41.24 -1.50 21.07
C ALA A 8 39.88 -1.09 21.65
N LEU A 9 39.06 -0.37 20.87
CA LEU A 9 37.63 -0.23 21.18
C LEU A 9 36.91 -1.49 20.69
N SER A 10 36.42 -2.29 21.64
CA SER A 10 35.43 -3.33 21.38
C SER A 10 34.07 -2.67 21.09
N ALA A 11 33.60 -2.72 19.86
CA ALA A 11 32.21 -2.41 19.53
C ALA A 11 31.34 -3.61 19.92
N ALA A 12 30.57 -3.47 21.01
CA ALA A 12 29.50 -4.38 21.33
C ALA A 12 28.33 -4.09 20.38
N ALA A 13 28.11 -4.96 19.39
CA ALA A 13 26.92 -4.93 18.56
C ALA A 13 25.71 -5.35 19.41
N VAL A 14 24.88 -4.36 19.77
CA VAL A 14 23.53 -4.65 20.27
C VAL A 14 22.68 -4.99 19.06
N ALA A 15 22.48 -6.29 18.83
CA ALA A 15 21.50 -6.75 17.87
C ALA A 15 20.10 -6.36 18.38
N MET A 16 19.53 -5.30 17.82
CA MET A 16 18.10 -5.05 17.97
C MET A 16 17.37 -6.08 17.10
N ALA A 17 16.83 -7.11 17.75
CA ALA A 17 15.88 -8.00 17.13
C ALA A 17 14.60 -7.21 16.85
N ALA A 18 14.45 -6.73 15.61
CA ALA A 18 13.15 -6.29 15.10
C ALA A 18 12.22 -7.50 15.10
N GLY A 19 11.34 -7.58 16.10
CA GLY A 19 10.35 -8.65 16.17
C GLY A 19 9.39 -8.52 15.00
N SER A 20 9.51 -9.38 13.99
CA SER A 20 8.42 -9.65 13.05
C SER A 20 7.22 -10.11 13.86
N SER A 21 6.23 -9.24 14.07
CA SER A 21 5.05 -9.64 14.82
C SER A 21 4.34 -10.77 14.06
N SER A 22 4.39 -11.98 14.60
CA SER A 22 3.71 -13.18 14.06
C SER A 22 2.18 -13.15 14.23
N ALA A 23 1.64 -12.04 14.72
CA ALA A 23 0.26 -11.84 15.09
C ALA A 23 -0.51 -11.09 13.99
N PHE A 24 -1.81 -11.38 13.90
CA PHE A 24 -2.71 -10.64 13.02
C PHE A 24 -2.82 -9.18 13.47
N GLN A 25 -2.87 -8.27 12.49
CA GLN A 25 -2.99 -6.83 12.61
C GLN A 25 -4.37 -6.39 12.10
N ILE A 26 -4.92 -5.31 12.66
CA ILE A 26 -6.17 -4.73 12.15
C ILE A 26 -5.88 -3.99 10.82
N GLY A 27 -6.75 -4.16 9.83
CA GLY A 27 -6.70 -3.49 8.53
C GLY A 27 -8.08 -2.99 8.08
N SER A 28 -8.14 -2.35 6.91
CA SER A 28 -9.39 -1.92 6.27
C SER A 28 -10.32 -1.11 7.18
N GLN A 29 -9.79 -0.10 7.87
CA GLN A 29 -10.52 0.73 8.84
C GLN A 29 -11.23 -0.08 9.96
N GLY A 30 -10.66 -1.23 10.35
CA GLY A 30 -11.25 -2.08 11.39
C GLY A 30 -12.20 -3.16 10.89
N ARG A 31 -12.34 -3.34 9.57
CA ARG A 31 -13.21 -4.38 9.01
C ARG A 31 -12.56 -5.76 9.00
N VAL A 32 -11.23 -5.81 8.97
CA VAL A 32 -10.52 -7.06 8.72
C VAL A 32 -9.26 -7.21 9.58
N MET A 33 -8.82 -8.46 9.73
CA MET A 33 -7.53 -8.81 10.32
C MET A 33 -6.63 -9.35 9.22
N TRP A 34 -5.36 -8.96 9.19
CA TRP A 34 -4.41 -9.43 8.20
C TRP A 34 -3.08 -9.81 8.84
N LYS A 35 -2.29 -10.62 8.16
CA LYS A 35 -0.99 -11.08 8.61
C LYS A 35 -0.07 -11.28 7.41
N ASN A 36 1.20 -10.92 7.59
CA ASN A 36 2.27 -11.20 6.64
C ASN A 36 2.77 -12.65 6.73
N ASN A 37 3.34 -13.11 5.64
CA ASN A 37 3.98 -14.43 5.49
C ASN A 37 3.02 -15.60 5.76
N CYS A 38 1.77 -15.47 5.32
CA CYS A 38 0.77 -16.51 5.53
C CYS A 38 -0.13 -16.73 4.31
N ASP A 39 -0.68 -17.94 4.25
CA ASP A 39 -1.64 -18.36 3.24
C ASP A 39 -2.67 -19.30 3.89
N TYR A 40 -3.92 -19.24 3.42
CA TYR A 40 -4.93 -20.24 3.73
C TYR A 40 -5.02 -21.20 2.54
N LEU A 41 -4.76 -22.50 2.76
CA LEU A 41 -4.81 -23.46 1.66
C LEU A 41 -6.25 -23.87 1.34
N GLY A 42 -6.64 -23.76 0.07
CA GLY A 42 -7.95 -24.19 -0.45
C GLY A 42 -9.10 -23.25 -0.09
N SER A 43 -10.34 -23.76 -0.20
CA SER A 43 -11.57 -23.01 0.09
C SER A 43 -11.80 -21.74 -0.76
N ASP A 44 -11.18 -21.68 -1.94
CA ASP A 44 -11.31 -20.56 -2.87
C ASP A 44 -12.74 -20.46 -3.42
N LEU A 45 -13.34 -19.28 -3.28
CA LEU A 45 -14.55 -18.89 -3.99
C LEU A 45 -14.20 -18.51 -5.44
N TYR A 46 -13.24 -17.62 -5.58
CA TYR A 46 -12.69 -17.12 -6.83
C TYR A 46 -11.39 -16.36 -6.53
N SER A 47 -10.68 -15.98 -7.58
CA SER A 47 -9.52 -15.12 -7.49
C SER A 47 -9.67 -13.90 -8.37
N VAL A 48 -9.06 -12.79 -7.94
CA VAL A 48 -8.96 -11.55 -8.70
C VAL A 48 -7.53 -11.03 -8.63
N PRO A 49 -7.02 -10.39 -9.70
CA PRO A 49 -5.80 -9.61 -9.61
C PRO A 49 -5.95 -8.50 -8.57
N GLY A 50 -4.91 -8.24 -7.79
CA GLY A 50 -4.94 -7.19 -6.77
C GLY A 50 -3.71 -7.19 -5.88
N ILE A 51 -3.52 -6.11 -5.14
CA ILE A 51 -2.43 -5.95 -4.17
C ILE A 51 -2.87 -6.43 -2.77
N PRO A 52 -1.95 -6.74 -1.84
CA PRO A 52 -2.30 -7.34 -0.54
C PRO A 52 -3.32 -6.50 0.25
N ASP A 53 -3.16 -5.18 0.21
CA ASP A 53 -3.94 -4.22 0.98
C ASP A 53 -5.41 -4.15 0.55
N VAL A 54 -5.72 -4.44 -0.73
CA VAL A 54 -7.09 -4.40 -1.25
C VAL A 54 -7.83 -5.73 -1.09
N CYS A 55 -7.13 -6.85 -0.93
CA CYS A 55 -7.79 -8.15 -0.81
C CYS A 55 -8.73 -8.22 0.40
N GLY A 56 -8.37 -7.55 1.49
CA GLY A 56 -9.21 -7.43 2.68
C GLY A 56 -10.50 -6.68 2.40
N ASP A 57 -10.42 -5.56 1.67
CA ASP A 57 -11.59 -4.76 1.29
C ASP A 57 -12.52 -5.52 0.34
N ILE A 58 -11.96 -6.16 -0.69
CA ILE A 58 -12.72 -7.00 -1.63
C ILE A 58 -13.44 -8.14 -0.90
N CYS A 59 -12.75 -8.79 0.06
CA CYS A 59 -13.36 -9.84 0.86
C CYS A 59 -14.42 -9.29 1.84
N ALA A 60 -14.22 -8.11 2.43
CA ALA A 60 -15.18 -7.51 3.34
C ALA A 60 -16.49 -7.13 2.62
N ASP A 61 -16.38 -6.61 1.40
CA ASP A 61 -17.51 -6.18 0.57
C ASP A 61 -18.29 -7.37 -0.02
N ASP A 62 -17.64 -8.53 -0.18
CA ASP A 62 -18.32 -9.77 -0.57
C ASP A 62 -18.90 -10.49 0.66
N SER A 63 -20.23 -10.53 0.76
CA SER A 63 -20.94 -11.21 1.85
C SER A 63 -20.63 -12.71 1.99
N LYS A 64 -20.13 -13.37 0.93
CA LYS A 64 -19.77 -14.79 0.94
C LYS A 64 -18.31 -15.02 1.34
N CYS A 65 -17.45 -14.01 1.20
CA CYS A 65 -16.05 -14.14 1.55
C CYS A 65 -15.89 -14.07 3.06
N THR A 66 -15.15 -15.00 3.66
CA THR A 66 -14.86 -14.96 5.09
C THR A 66 -13.40 -14.61 5.33
N HIS A 67 -12.52 -15.10 4.46
CA HIS A 67 -11.08 -14.90 4.55
C HIS A 67 -10.48 -14.81 3.16
N TRP A 68 -9.25 -14.33 3.09
CA TRP A 68 -8.52 -14.20 1.84
C TRP A 68 -7.07 -14.59 2.02
N SER A 69 -6.42 -14.85 0.89
CA SER A 69 -4.98 -14.95 0.81
C SER A 69 -4.51 -14.15 -0.40
N TRP A 70 -3.36 -13.55 -0.27
CA TRP A 70 -2.68 -12.84 -1.33
C TRP A 70 -1.36 -13.54 -1.58
N THR A 71 -1.10 -13.78 -2.86
CA THR A 71 0.16 -14.38 -3.31
C THR A 71 0.65 -13.62 -4.53
N TYR A 72 1.92 -13.81 -4.86
CA TYR A 72 2.52 -13.30 -6.09
C TYR A 72 2.05 -14.00 -7.38
N PHE A 73 1.07 -14.91 -7.31
CA PHE A 73 0.54 -15.58 -8.49
C PHE A 73 0.00 -14.56 -9.50
N ASN A 74 0.34 -14.73 -10.79
CA ASN A 74 -0.03 -13.84 -11.90
C ASN A 74 0.16 -12.34 -11.63
N GLY A 75 1.16 -12.03 -10.82
CA GLY A 75 1.45 -10.64 -10.54
C GLY A 75 0.63 -10.03 -9.39
N GLY A 76 0.34 -10.81 -8.35
CA GLY A 76 -0.51 -10.38 -7.26
C GLY A 76 -1.94 -10.81 -7.48
N THR A 77 -2.32 -11.87 -6.78
CA THR A 77 -3.67 -12.43 -6.83
C THR A 77 -4.24 -12.47 -5.43
N CYS A 78 -5.40 -11.84 -5.27
CA CYS A 78 -6.30 -12.06 -4.15
C CYS A 78 -7.09 -13.35 -4.39
N TRP A 79 -6.90 -14.32 -3.52
CA TRP A 79 -7.67 -15.55 -3.45
C TRP A 79 -8.75 -15.39 -2.36
N LEU A 80 -9.98 -15.12 -2.78
CA LEU A 80 -11.12 -14.90 -1.89
C LEU A 80 -11.70 -16.26 -1.50
N LYS A 81 -11.96 -16.46 -0.21
CA LYS A 81 -12.27 -17.78 0.34
C LYS A 81 -13.48 -17.75 1.26
N ASN A 82 -14.11 -18.91 1.43
CA ASN A 82 -15.24 -19.08 2.36
C ASN A 82 -15.05 -20.31 3.26
N GLY A 83 -15.56 -20.24 4.48
CA GLY A 83 -15.50 -21.31 5.46
C GLY A 83 -15.15 -20.80 6.87
N LYS A 84 -14.97 -21.76 7.78
CA LYS A 84 -14.76 -21.51 9.22
C LYS A 84 -13.31 -21.19 9.63
N THR A 85 -12.54 -20.57 8.73
CA THR A 85 -11.08 -20.36 8.75
C THR A 85 -10.26 -21.65 8.86
N ALA A 86 -9.39 -21.88 7.88
CA ALA A 86 -8.46 -23.01 7.85
C ALA A 86 -7.21 -22.72 8.70
N THR A 87 -6.42 -23.74 8.99
CA THR A 87 -5.07 -23.55 9.55
C THR A 87 -4.23 -22.77 8.54
N THR A 88 -3.59 -21.68 8.98
CA THR A 88 -2.66 -20.95 8.12
C THR A 88 -1.37 -21.75 7.90
N SER A 89 -0.84 -21.71 6.68
CA SER A 89 0.52 -22.16 6.38
C SER A 89 1.45 -20.94 6.32
N THR A 90 2.77 -21.17 6.46
CA THR A 90 3.76 -20.10 6.23
C THR A 90 4.02 -20.00 4.74
N TYR A 91 3.78 -18.82 4.16
CA TYR A 91 4.09 -18.52 2.77
C TYR A 91 4.83 -17.18 2.73
N TRP A 92 6.14 -17.22 2.49
CA TRP A 92 6.99 -16.03 2.57
C TRP A 92 6.66 -15.01 1.48
N GLY A 93 6.44 -13.77 1.90
CA GLY A 93 6.04 -12.64 1.07
C GLY A 93 4.55 -12.62 0.67
N GLY A 94 3.77 -13.65 0.98
CA GLY A 94 2.30 -13.61 0.84
C GLY A 94 1.65 -12.94 2.04
N GLY A 95 0.36 -12.65 1.91
CA GLY A 95 -0.47 -12.11 2.98
C GLY A 95 -1.75 -12.92 3.13
N CYS A 96 -2.30 -12.99 4.32
CA CYS A 96 -3.61 -13.60 4.52
C CYS A 96 -4.39 -12.87 5.60
N GLY A 97 -5.70 -13.02 5.59
CA GLY A 97 -6.54 -12.36 6.55
C GLY A 97 -7.99 -12.84 6.56
N TYR A 98 -8.75 -12.33 7.53
CA TYR A 98 -10.17 -12.65 7.70
C TYR A 98 -10.99 -11.42 8.09
N VAL A 99 -12.27 -11.42 7.70
CA VAL A 99 -13.21 -10.33 7.99
C VAL A 99 -13.73 -10.48 9.41
N ILE A 100 -13.58 -9.45 10.25
CA ILE A 100 -13.79 -9.54 11.70
C ILE A 100 -15.21 -10.00 12.03
N ASP A 101 -16.21 -9.37 11.42
CA ASP A 101 -17.64 -9.63 11.70
C ASP A 101 -18.11 -11.02 11.26
N ARG A 102 -17.33 -11.70 10.41
CA ARG A 102 -17.62 -13.08 9.99
C ARG A 102 -17.20 -14.11 11.04
N PHE A 103 -16.35 -13.72 12.01
CA PHE A 103 -15.79 -14.61 13.03
C PHE A 103 -16.05 -14.16 14.48
N THR A 104 -16.39 -12.89 14.73
CA THR A 104 -16.76 -12.38 16.07
C THR A 104 -18.17 -12.74 16.52
N ARG A 105 -19.04 -13.19 15.61
CA ARG A 105 -20.44 -13.54 15.90
C ARG A 105 -20.64 -14.72 16.87
N SER A 106 -19.61 -15.52 17.16
CA SER A 106 -19.73 -16.64 18.11
C SER A 106 -19.77 -16.25 19.60
N LYS A 107 -19.59 -14.98 19.98
CA LYS A 107 -19.71 -14.56 21.40
C LYS A 107 -20.82 -13.54 21.70
N SER A 108 -21.32 -12.80 20.71
CA SER A 108 -22.40 -11.81 20.91
C SER A 108 -23.80 -12.37 20.70
N ASP A 109 -23.95 -13.45 19.93
CA ASP A 109 -25.27 -14.00 19.58
C ASP A 109 -25.95 -14.74 20.75
N SER A 110 -25.20 -15.12 21.81
CA SER A 110 -25.80 -15.72 23.02
C SER A 110 -26.25 -14.69 24.07
N ALA A 111 -25.84 -13.42 23.94
CA ALA A 111 -26.17 -12.38 24.91
C ALA A 111 -27.21 -11.37 24.41
N ASN A 112 -27.30 -11.13 23.09
CA ASN A 112 -28.24 -10.14 22.53
C ASN A 112 -29.60 -10.74 22.11
N GLN A 113 -29.70 -12.06 21.90
CA GLN A 113 -30.99 -12.69 21.54
C GLN A 113 -32.02 -12.68 22.67
N ASN A 114 -31.61 -12.52 23.93
CA ASN A 114 -32.53 -12.40 25.08
C ASN A 114 -32.94 -10.96 25.43
N ALA A 115 -32.28 -9.94 24.86
CA ALA A 115 -32.61 -8.54 25.11
C ALA A 115 -33.59 -7.99 24.08
N GLU A 116 -33.45 -8.36 22.81
CA GLU A 116 -34.34 -7.92 21.73
C GLU A 116 -35.69 -8.67 21.73
N GLN A 117 -35.75 -9.96 22.12
CA GLN A 117 -37.03 -10.68 22.24
C GLN A 117 -37.91 -10.20 23.40
N ASN A 118 -37.32 -9.63 24.47
CA ASN A 118 -38.07 -9.09 25.61
C ASN A 118 -38.49 -7.62 25.43
N ALA A 119 -37.87 -6.88 24.50
CA ALA A 119 -38.27 -5.52 24.14
C ALA A 119 -39.41 -5.52 23.10
N ASP A 120 -39.40 -6.47 22.17
CA ASP A 120 -40.42 -6.57 21.11
C ASP A 120 -41.75 -7.11 21.64
N GLN A 121 -41.74 -8.06 22.59
CA GLN A 121 -42.96 -8.62 23.18
C GLN A 121 -43.71 -7.66 24.13
N ASN A 122 -43.03 -6.64 24.68
CA ASN A 122 -43.66 -5.63 25.56
C ASN A 122 -44.10 -4.35 24.80
N ALA A 123 -43.64 -4.15 23.57
CA ALA A 123 -44.07 -3.04 22.71
C ALA A 123 -45.38 -3.37 21.97
N ASP A 124 -45.56 -4.63 21.54
CA ASP A 124 -46.77 -5.07 20.83
C ASP A 124 -48.01 -5.24 21.71
N GLN A 125 -47.90 -5.32 23.04
CA GLN A 125 -49.07 -5.40 23.93
C GLN A 125 -49.63 -4.04 24.37
N ASN A 126 -48.90 -2.93 24.18
CA ASN A 126 -49.34 -1.60 24.61
C ASN A 126 -49.74 -0.67 23.45
N ALA A 127 -49.57 -1.09 22.19
CA ALA A 127 -49.87 -0.26 21.01
C ALA A 127 -51.34 -0.36 20.51
N GLU A 128 -52.14 -1.30 20.99
CA GLU A 128 -53.57 -1.43 20.60
C GLU A 128 -54.56 -0.71 21.54
N GLN A 129 -54.13 0.01 22.58
CA GLN A 129 -55.07 0.64 23.53
C GLN A 129 -55.18 2.17 23.52
N ASN A 130 -54.33 2.94 22.82
CA ASN A 130 -54.40 4.42 22.91
C ASN A 130 -54.29 5.13 21.55
N ALA A 131 -54.93 4.57 20.52
CA ALA A 131 -55.29 5.30 19.32
C ALA A 131 -56.60 6.10 19.54
N ASP A 132 -56.64 6.99 20.53
CA ASP A 132 -57.72 7.97 20.65
C ASP A 132 -57.32 9.09 21.62
N GLN A 133 -56.62 10.14 21.13
CA GLN A 133 -56.83 11.53 21.56
C GLN A 133 -55.89 12.53 20.85
N ASN A 134 -56.54 13.47 20.16
CA ASN A 134 -56.08 14.81 19.80
C ASN A 134 -55.06 14.95 18.67
N ALA A 135 -55.62 14.93 17.46
CA ALA A 135 -55.24 15.86 16.41
C ALA A 135 -55.38 17.32 16.88
N ASP A 136 -54.58 18.18 16.23
CA ASP A 136 -54.65 19.65 16.20
C ASP A 136 -53.91 20.39 17.34
N GLN A 137 -52.68 20.85 17.04
CA GLN A 137 -52.28 22.24 17.28
C GLN A 137 -50.95 22.64 16.60
N ASN A 138 -51.12 23.52 15.62
CA ASN A 138 -50.32 24.71 15.30
C ASN A 138 -49.00 24.65 14.53
N ALA A 139 -49.10 25.31 13.37
CA ALA A 139 -48.08 25.76 12.45
C ALA A 139 -47.33 27.02 12.91
N ASP A 140 -46.15 27.19 12.30
CA ASP A 140 -45.41 28.42 11.96
C ASP A 140 -44.63 29.17 13.07
N GLN A 141 -43.29 29.20 12.92
CA GLN A 141 -42.49 30.43 13.02
C GLN A 141 -41.05 30.26 12.49
N ASN A 142 -40.86 30.80 11.28
CA ASN A 142 -39.77 31.62 10.72
C ASN A 142 -38.26 31.28 10.85
N ALA A 143 -37.65 31.39 9.66
CA ALA A 143 -36.23 31.54 9.33
C ALA A 143 -35.62 32.88 9.81
N ASP A 144 -34.32 32.90 10.14
CA ASP A 144 -33.22 33.47 9.33
C ASP A 144 -31.90 33.46 10.14
N GLN A 145 -30.77 33.50 9.43
CA GLN A 145 -29.35 33.67 9.84
C GLN A 145 -28.43 32.51 9.39
N ALA A 146 -27.97 32.65 8.15
CA ALA A 146 -26.82 31.97 7.58
C ALA A 146 -25.55 32.83 7.65
N SER A 147 -24.40 32.17 7.85
CA SER A 147 -22.98 32.54 7.57
C SER A 147 -22.10 32.38 8.82
N GLN A 148 -20.92 31.76 8.81
CA GLN A 148 -20.05 31.22 7.76
C GLN A 148 -18.94 30.42 8.47
N THR A 149 -18.50 29.32 7.85
CA THR A 149 -17.15 28.69 7.85
C THR A 149 -17.40 27.26 7.36
N GLY A 150 -17.24 26.94 6.07
CA GLY A 150 -16.03 27.07 5.28
C GLY A 150 -15.64 25.66 4.84
N GLN A 151 -16.44 25.08 3.94
CA GLN A 151 -16.17 23.80 3.28
C GLN A 151 -14.92 23.92 2.41
N ALA A 152 -13.84 23.22 2.77
CA ALA A 152 -12.79 22.86 1.84
C ALA A 152 -13.20 21.53 1.18
N SER A 153 -13.81 21.65 0.00
CA SER A 153 -13.97 20.56 -0.95
C SER A 153 -12.58 20.06 -1.38
N GLN A 154 -12.19 18.87 -0.92
CA GLN A 154 -11.03 18.16 -1.45
C GLN A 154 -11.37 17.72 -2.89
N ALA A 155 -10.94 18.52 -3.84
CA ALA A 155 -10.93 18.15 -5.24
C ALA A 155 -9.83 17.11 -5.46
N SER A 156 -10.22 15.90 -5.89
CA SER A 156 -9.32 14.91 -6.47
C SER A 156 -8.69 15.48 -7.74
N GLY A 157 -7.56 16.18 -7.58
CA GLY A 157 -6.70 16.60 -8.69
C GLY A 157 -5.79 15.44 -9.07
N SER A 158 -6.03 14.82 -10.23
CA SER A 158 -5.08 13.92 -10.87
C SER A 158 -3.83 14.72 -11.25
N THR A 159 -2.79 14.72 -10.42
CA THR A 159 -1.46 15.18 -10.83
C THR A 159 -0.91 14.21 -11.87
N SER A 160 -0.98 14.62 -13.14
CA SER A 160 -0.34 13.89 -14.25
C SER A 160 1.16 14.21 -14.24
N TYR A 161 2.00 13.20 -14.17
CA TYR A 161 3.44 13.32 -14.34
C TYR A 161 3.84 12.86 -15.74
N ASP A 162 4.87 13.46 -16.34
CA ASP A 162 5.46 12.95 -17.59
C ASP A 162 6.50 11.89 -17.25
N ASN A 163 6.04 10.66 -17.05
CA ASN A 163 6.86 9.53 -16.59
C ASN A 163 6.67 8.26 -17.42
N GLY A 164 5.98 8.35 -18.56
CA GLY A 164 5.66 7.21 -19.41
C GLY A 164 4.71 6.17 -18.79
N LEU A 165 4.07 6.48 -17.66
CA LEU A 165 3.09 5.64 -16.98
C LEU A 165 1.70 6.29 -17.04
N THR A 166 0.65 5.47 -17.00
CA THR A 166 -0.70 5.96 -16.73
C THR A 166 -0.84 6.46 -15.29
N SER A 167 -1.88 7.25 -14.99
CA SER A 167 -2.17 7.67 -13.61
C SER A 167 -2.40 6.49 -12.66
N ALA A 168 -2.97 5.39 -13.17
CA ALA A 168 -3.19 4.16 -12.40
C ALA A 168 -1.86 3.49 -12.04
N GLU A 169 -0.97 3.31 -13.02
CA GLU A 169 0.37 2.74 -12.81
C GLU A 169 1.23 3.64 -11.91
N THR A 170 1.13 4.95 -12.05
CA THR A 170 1.83 5.90 -11.16
C THR A 170 1.36 5.74 -9.71
N SER A 171 0.06 5.60 -9.50
CA SER A 171 -0.52 5.37 -8.17
C SER A 171 -0.11 4.00 -7.62
N GLU A 172 -0.11 2.97 -8.46
CA GLU A 172 0.30 1.61 -8.13
C GLU A 172 1.78 1.54 -7.70
N MET A 173 2.67 2.24 -8.41
CA MET A 173 4.09 2.27 -8.12
C MET A 173 4.36 2.91 -6.75
N LEU A 174 3.79 4.11 -6.52
CA LEU A 174 3.93 4.80 -5.24
C LEU A 174 3.34 3.97 -4.08
N ALA A 175 2.16 3.37 -4.28
CA ALA A 175 1.53 2.52 -3.29
C ALA A 175 2.41 1.29 -2.96
N SER A 176 3.01 0.65 -3.97
CA SER A 176 3.89 -0.51 -3.78
C SER A 176 5.13 -0.16 -2.96
N ILE A 177 5.81 0.95 -3.29
CA ILE A 177 6.98 1.44 -2.55
C ILE A 177 6.60 1.71 -1.09
N ASN A 178 5.52 2.45 -0.86
CA ASN A 178 5.10 2.85 0.48
C ASN A 178 4.57 1.68 1.30
N SER A 179 3.97 0.66 0.66
CA SER A 179 3.57 -0.58 1.33
C SER A 179 4.78 -1.37 1.83
N TYR A 180 5.85 -1.48 1.02
CA TYR A 180 7.11 -2.08 1.48
C TYR A 180 7.74 -1.30 2.63
N ARG A 181 7.74 0.03 2.57
CA ARG A 181 8.28 0.89 3.63
C ARG A 181 7.49 0.77 4.94
N ALA A 182 6.17 0.76 4.86
CA ALA A 182 5.29 0.62 6.03
C ALA A 182 5.53 -0.70 6.80
N GLN A 183 5.82 -1.80 6.09
CA GLN A 183 6.16 -3.09 6.73
C GLN A 183 7.42 -3.04 7.61
N TYR A 184 8.28 -2.03 7.40
CA TYR A 184 9.51 -1.80 8.16
C TYR A 184 9.41 -0.56 9.08
N GLY A 185 8.21 0.00 9.25
CA GLY A 185 7.99 1.18 10.09
C GLY A 185 8.61 2.47 9.52
N LEU A 186 8.91 2.49 8.22
CA LEU A 186 9.48 3.64 7.54
C LEU A 186 8.37 4.58 7.06
N ALA A 187 8.68 5.89 7.04
CA ALA A 187 7.76 6.90 6.54
C ALA A 187 7.47 6.72 5.04
N ALA A 188 6.24 7.00 4.64
CA ALA A 188 5.85 7.01 3.24
C ALA A 188 6.60 8.12 2.48
N LEU A 189 7.03 7.80 1.26
CA LEU A 189 7.61 8.75 0.32
C LEU A 189 6.52 9.51 -0.42
N THR A 190 6.85 10.73 -0.82
CA THR A 190 6.03 11.54 -1.74
C THR A 190 6.69 11.63 -3.10
N ILE A 191 5.89 11.71 -4.17
CA ILE A 191 6.45 11.94 -5.51
C ILE A 191 7.02 13.37 -5.58
N ASP A 192 8.25 13.51 -6.08
CA ASP A 192 8.84 14.80 -6.45
C ASP A 192 8.98 14.87 -7.98
N ALA A 193 8.42 15.93 -8.59
CA ALA A 193 8.39 16.07 -10.05
C ALA A 193 9.78 16.17 -10.68
N ARG A 194 10.80 16.63 -9.94
CA ARG A 194 12.17 16.75 -10.44
C ARG A 194 12.86 15.39 -10.51
N LEU A 195 12.67 14.56 -9.49
CA LEU A 195 13.10 13.15 -9.52
C LEU A 195 12.37 12.37 -10.62
N VAL A 196 11.10 12.67 -10.87
CA VAL A 196 10.37 12.06 -12.00
C VAL A 196 10.99 12.46 -13.34
N ALA A 197 11.32 13.74 -13.51
CA ALA A 197 11.96 14.22 -14.72
C ALA A 197 13.35 13.57 -14.93
N ALA A 198 14.14 13.41 -13.86
CA ALA A 198 15.44 12.75 -13.91
C ALA A 198 15.30 11.27 -14.34
N ALA A 199 14.40 10.54 -13.68
CA ALA A 199 14.08 9.15 -14.01
C ALA A 199 13.59 9.01 -15.46
N TYR A 200 12.79 9.95 -15.95
CA TYR A 200 12.25 9.91 -17.31
C TYR A 200 13.31 10.17 -18.38
N VAL A 201 14.21 11.13 -18.15
CA VAL A 201 15.38 11.35 -19.01
C VAL A 201 16.19 10.07 -19.11
N HIS A 202 16.47 9.43 -17.97
CA HIS A 202 17.30 8.23 -17.95
C HIS A 202 16.63 7.01 -18.59
N SER A 203 15.35 6.76 -18.29
CA SER A 203 14.61 5.66 -18.93
C SER A 203 14.59 5.81 -20.45
N LYS A 204 14.43 7.05 -20.96
CA LYS A 204 14.49 7.33 -22.41
C LYS A 204 15.87 7.11 -23.00
N ASP A 205 16.93 7.48 -22.29
CA ASP A 205 18.30 7.24 -22.72
C ASP A 205 18.60 5.73 -22.80
N GLN A 206 18.29 4.97 -21.74
CA GLN A 206 18.41 3.51 -21.72
C GLN A 206 17.64 2.86 -22.88
N ALA A 207 16.42 3.34 -23.16
CA ALA A 207 15.62 2.86 -24.29
C ALA A 207 16.22 3.23 -25.65
N ALA A 208 16.84 4.42 -25.79
CA ALA A 208 17.51 4.84 -27.02
C ALA A 208 18.79 4.03 -27.30
N GLN A 209 19.52 3.67 -26.25
CA GLN A 209 20.74 2.85 -26.33
C GLN A 209 20.49 1.35 -26.27
N CYS A 210 19.24 0.93 -26.06
CA CYS A 210 18.87 -0.47 -25.83
C CYS A 210 19.71 -1.16 -24.74
N THR A 211 20.09 -0.42 -23.70
CA THR A 211 21.03 -0.87 -22.67
C THR A 211 20.55 -0.41 -21.30
N MET A 212 20.52 -1.32 -20.33
CA MET A 212 20.26 -0.98 -18.93
C MET A 212 21.58 -0.64 -18.23
N ALA A 213 21.68 0.55 -17.66
CA ALA A 213 22.85 1.02 -16.92
C ALA A 213 22.45 2.13 -15.93
N HIS A 214 23.26 2.35 -14.89
CA HIS A 214 23.13 3.53 -14.03
C HIS A 214 23.72 4.80 -14.66
N GLU A 215 24.79 4.64 -15.44
CA GLU A 215 25.44 5.73 -16.19
C GLU A 215 24.65 6.00 -17.49
N GLY A 216 24.40 7.27 -17.78
CA GLY A 216 23.77 7.72 -19.02
C GLY A 216 24.74 7.66 -20.20
N SER A 217 24.21 7.64 -21.42
CA SER A 217 25.02 7.60 -22.65
C SER A 217 25.89 8.84 -22.88
N ASP A 218 25.57 9.94 -22.18
CA ASP A 218 26.33 11.18 -22.13
C ASP A 218 27.40 11.20 -21.01
N GLY A 219 27.50 10.11 -20.24
CA GLY A 219 28.41 9.98 -19.09
C GLY A 219 27.86 10.55 -17.78
N SER A 220 26.59 10.98 -17.73
CA SER A 220 25.95 11.42 -16.50
C SER A 220 25.76 10.26 -15.52
N ASP A 221 26.05 10.49 -14.25
CA ASP A 221 25.60 9.61 -13.18
C ASP A 221 24.17 10.00 -12.71
N PRO A 222 23.52 9.20 -11.83
CA PRO A 222 22.18 9.51 -11.36
C PRO A 222 22.08 10.88 -10.66
N TRP A 223 23.14 11.33 -10.00
CA TRP A 223 23.14 12.57 -9.23
C TRP A 223 23.22 13.78 -10.15
N ASP A 224 24.07 13.70 -11.18
CA ASP A 224 24.13 14.72 -12.24
C ASP A 224 22.73 14.94 -12.83
N ARG A 225 22.01 13.85 -13.14
CA ARG A 225 20.64 13.94 -13.70
C ARG A 225 19.64 14.55 -12.72
N MET A 226 19.72 14.22 -11.43
CA MET A 226 18.84 14.82 -10.41
C MET A 226 19.13 16.32 -10.24
N GLU A 227 20.40 16.72 -10.20
CA GLU A 227 20.85 18.10 -10.09
C GLU A 227 20.45 18.93 -11.32
N ASP A 228 20.56 18.36 -12.53
CA ASP A 228 20.12 18.99 -13.77
C ASP A 228 18.60 19.29 -13.81
N GLN A 229 17.80 18.53 -13.07
CA GLN A 229 16.36 18.81 -12.87
C GLN A 229 16.09 19.74 -11.68
N GLY A 230 17.13 20.27 -11.04
CA GLY A 230 17.04 21.16 -9.88
C GLY A 230 16.67 20.44 -8.58
N TYR A 231 16.92 19.13 -8.50
CA TYR A 231 16.79 18.37 -7.26
C TYR A 231 18.12 18.35 -6.51
N GLU A 232 18.28 19.30 -5.60
CA GLU A 232 19.37 19.25 -4.60
C GLU A 232 19.15 18.07 -3.66
N TRP A 233 20.21 17.35 -3.29
CA TRP A 233 20.10 16.16 -2.46
C TRP A 233 21.14 16.15 -1.33
N THR A 234 20.72 15.73 -0.13
CA THR A 234 21.62 15.35 0.97
C THR A 234 21.85 13.85 1.00
N VAL A 235 20.87 13.11 0.46
CA VAL A 235 20.92 11.69 0.25
C VAL A 235 20.10 11.34 -0.99
N ALA A 236 20.61 10.40 -1.78
CA ALA A 236 19.90 9.89 -2.94
C ALA A 236 20.23 8.41 -3.22
N ALA A 237 19.36 7.75 -4.00
CA ALA A 237 19.51 6.37 -4.45
C ALA A 237 18.82 6.17 -5.81
N GLU A 238 19.30 5.23 -6.63
CA GLU A 238 18.66 4.88 -7.90
C GLU A 238 18.48 3.35 -8.02
N ASN A 239 17.33 2.96 -8.55
CA ASN A 239 17.04 1.62 -9.05
C ASN A 239 16.78 1.68 -10.56
N VAL A 240 17.43 0.80 -11.34
CA VAL A 240 17.16 0.63 -12.78
C VAL A 240 16.71 -0.79 -13.08
N ALA A 241 15.93 -0.97 -14.15
CA ALA A 241 15.53 -2.28 -14.64
C ALA A 241 15.18 -2.25 -16.12
N ALA A 242 15.22 -3.41 -16.78
CA ALA A 242 14.78 -3.57 -18.16
C ALA A 242 14.01 -4.88 -18.37
N GLY A 243 13.03 -4.84 -19.27
CA GLY A 243 12.25 -6.00 -19.70
C GLY A 243 10.97 -6.29 -18.91
N GLN A 244 10.76 -5.66 -17.76
CA GLN A 244 9.49 -5.78 -17.02
C GLN A 244 8.40 -4.97 -17.71
N THR A 245 7.21 -5.54 -17.85
CA THR A 245 6.11 -4.95 -18.64
C THR A 245 4.99 -4.36 -17.78
N SER A 246 5.14 -4.38 -16.45
CA SER A 246 4.19 -3.80 -15.49
C SER A 246 4.95 -3.25 -14.29
N VAL A 247 4.31 -2.30 -13.58
CA VAL A 247 4.76 -1.77 -12.29
C VAL A 247 5.03 -2.91 -11.30
N GLU A 248 4.12 -3.85 -11.25
CA GLU A 248 4.17 -4.96 -10.30
C GLU A 248 5.32 -5.94 -10.61
N ALA A 249 5.62 -6.20 -11.89
CA ALA A 249 6.78 -6.99 -12.29
C ALA A 249 8.11 -6.30 -11.93
N VAL A 250 8.23 -4.99 -12.15
CA VAL A 250 9.47 -4.25 -11.83
C VAL A 250 9.67 -4.10 -10.33
N MET A 251 8.60 -3.82 -9.57
CA MET A 251 8.67 -3.75 -8.11
C MET A 251 9.05 -5.09 -7.48
N THR A 252 8.53 -6.20 -8.00
CA THR A 252 8.92 -7.55 -7.58
C THR A 252 10.39 -7.83 -7.88
N SER A 253 10.89 -7.42 -9.05
CA SER A 253 12.29 -7.57 -9.44
C SER A 253 13.23 -6.79 -8.51
N TRP A 254 12.90 -5.52 -8.22
CA TRP A 254 13.66 -4.70 -7.28
C TRP A 254 13.60 -5.25 -5.85
N TRP A 255 12.43 -5.71 -5.39
CA TRP A 255 12.30 -6.28 -4.04
C TRP A 255 13.15 -7.53 -3.82
N ASN A 256 13.28 -8.37 -4.86
CA ASN A 256 14.08 -9.60 -4.79
C ASN A 256 15.59 -9.36 -4.97
N SER A 257 16.01 -8.15 -5.34
CA SER A 257 17.42 -7.75 -5.38
C SER A 257 17.80 -7.05 -4.08
N ALA A 258 18.82 -7.56 -3.38
CA ALA A 258 19.24 -7.00 -2.10
C ALA A 258 19.65 -5.51 -2.19
N GLY A 259 20.34 -5.12 -3.27
CA GLY A 259 20.75 -3.72 -3.49
C GLY A 259 19.55 -2.82 -3.76
N HIS A 260 18.67 -3.21 -4.69
CA HIS A 260 17.51 -2.39 -5.04
C HIS A 260 16.50 -2.27 -3.89
N ARG A 261 16.31 -3.36 -3.13
CA ARG A 261 15.50 -3.35 -1.92
C ARG A 261 16.08 -2.43 -0.85
N ALA A 262 17.41 -2.35 -0.71
CA ALA A 262 18.03 -1.43 0.24
C ALA A 262 17.71 0.04 -0.11
N ASN A 263 17.62 0.38 -1.40
CA ASN A 263 17.20 1.71 -1.84
C ASN A 263 15.72 1.99 -1.49
N ILE A 264 14.81 1.04 -1.73
CA ILE A 264 13.38 1.16 -1.35
C ILE A 264 13.22 1.39 0.16
N LEU A 265 14.02 0.69 0.97
CA LEU A 265 14.00 0.76 2.44
C LEU A 265 14.95 1.80 3.03
N LYS A 266 15.54 2.66 2.19
CA LYS A 266 16.47 3.68 2.65
C LYS A 266 15.73 4.66 3.57
N ASP A 267 16.23 4.82 4.80
CA ASP A 267 15.50 5.44 5.91
C ASP A 267 15.43 6.96 5.82
N ASP A 268 16.48 7.56 5.26
CA ASP A 268 16.71 9.00 5.15
C ASP A 268 16.13 9.65 3.89
N VAL A 269 15.62 8.87 2.92
CA VAL A 269 14.91 9.43 1.76
C VAL A 269 13.46 9.77 2.10
N THR A 270 12.97 10.87 1.54
CA THR A 270 11.60 11.39 1.76
C THR A 270 10.82 11.55 0.45
N ASN A 271 11.50 11.57 -0.69
CA ASN A 271 10.94 11.73 -2.01
C ASN A 271 11.28 10.56 -2.92
N VAL A 272 10.44 10.37 -3.94
CA VAL A 272 10.69 9.42 -5.03
C VAL A 272 10.26 10.01 -6.37
N GLY A 273 10.96 9.64 -7.43
CA GLY A 273 10.54 9.78 -8.82
C GLY A 273 10.76 8.46 -9.55
N PHE A 274 9.96 8.17 -10.56
CA PHE A 274 10.09 6.94 -11.33
C PHE A 274 9.49 7.13 -12.71
N ALA A 275 10.03 6.41 -13.69
CA ALA A 275 9.56 6.50 -15.06
C ALA A 275 9.81 5.23 -15.87
N LEU A 276 9.00 5.05 -16.90
CA LEU A 276 9.08 3.98 -17.90
C LEU A 276 9.31 4.59 -19.28
N ALA A 277 10.19 3.97 -20.07
CA ALA A 277 10.28 4.21 -21.50
C ALA A 277 10.32 2.88 -22.27
N SER A 278 9.76 2.89 -23.48
CA SER A 278 9.66 1.69 -24.32
C SER A 278 10.31 1.91 -25.68
N ASN A 279 11.05 0.92 -26.16
CA ASN A 279 11.59 0.88 -27.51
C ASN A 279 11.52 -0.55 -28.08
N SER A 280 10.53 -0.81 -28.94
CA SER A 280 10.32 -2.11 -29.57
C SER A 280 11.35 -2.45 -30.66
N ALA A 281 12.23 -1.51 -31.03
CA ALA A 281 13.34 -1.78 -31.95
C ALA A 281 14.54 -2.45 -31.25
N CYS A 282 14.60 -2.43 -29.92
CA CYS A 282 15.64 -3.10 -29.14
C CYS A 282 15.47 -4.62 -29.18
N SER A 283 16.58 -5.34 -29.36
CA SER A 283 16.55 -6.80 -29.54
C SER A 283 16.38 -7.59 -28.24
N GLU A 284 16.76 -7.03 -27.09
CA GLU A 284 16.77 -7.74 -25.80
C GLU A 284 15.59 -7.33 -24.91
N TYR A 285 15.41 -6.04 -24.65
CA TYR A 285 14.33 -5.50 -23.82
C TYR A 285 13.56 -4.40 -24.55
N ALA A 286 12.24 -4.46 -24.47
CA ALA A 286 11.36 -3.44 -25.03
C ALA A 286 11.00 -2.31 -24.04
N THR A 287 11.30 -2.47 -22.75
CA THR A 287 10.95 -1.55 -21.66
C THR A 287 12.15 -1.29 -20.76
N TYR A 288 12.28 -0.05 -20.29
CA TYR A 288 13.36 0.43 -19.43
C TYR A 288 12.78 1.30 -18.32
N TRP A 289 13.22 1.06 -17.09
CA TRP A 289 12.68 1.65 -15.87
C TRP A 289 13.80 2.32 -15.08
N THR A 290 13.45 3.46 -14.47
CA THR A 290 14.30 4.17 -13.51
C THR A 290 13.42 4.57 -12.32
N GLN A 291 13.95 4.43 -11.11
CA GLN A 291 13.33 4.85 -9.86
C GLN A 291 14.38 5.53 -8.99
N ASP A 292 14.20 6.83 -8.79
CA ASP A 292 15.09 7.74 -8.09
C ASP A 292 14.49 8.09 -6.73
N PHE A 293 15.32 8.05 -5.70
CA PHE A 293 14.96 8.41 -4.33
C PHE A 293 15.82 9.59 -3.87
N GLY A 294 15.26 10.45 -3.03
CA GLY A 294 16.02 11.57 -2.48
C GLY A 294 15.47 12.16 -1.20
N ALA A 295 16.29 12.95 -0.52
CA ALA A 295 15.85 13.98 0.41
C ALA A 295 16.74 15.22 0.29
N GLN A 296 16.17 16.39 0.62
CA GLN A 296 16.84 17.69 0.61
C GLN A 296 17.14 18.16 2.04
#